data_AF-A0A1B6JEE2-F1
#
_entry.id   AF-A0A1B6JEE2-F1
#
_cell.length_a   1.000
_cell.length_b   1.000
_cell.length_c   1.000
_cell.angle_alpha   90.00
_cell.angle_beta   90.00
_cell.angle_gamma   90.00
#
_symmetry.space_group_name_H-M   'P 1'
#
loop_
_entity.id
_entity.type
_entity.pdbx_description
1 polymer ?
#
loop_
_entity_poly.entity_id
_entity_poly.type
_entity_poly.pdbx_seq_one_letter_code
_entity_poly.pdbx_strand_id
1 'polypeptide(L)'
;MSNAPLEVWRYFHEVGNDLTKITWFHACNTRALLHQALASDVMMIEADIVAGHLSGAVGGPPLAVMGHPPTTVSDLSLEQFLDTVLQRRRGKGIKLDFKTTAAFRASENILEQFLARAEVNFPVWVNADILRGPGIGPGKEVVDPHYFLRTCVTKFPLATISAGWAVNPNSSQTLSYSSAHI
;
A
#
# COMPACT_ATOMS: atom_id res chain seq x y z
N MET A 1 17.28 19.00 4.21
CA MET A 1 16.45 18.02 3.47
C MET A 1 15.00 18.45 3.66
N SER A 2 14.16 18.39 2.62
CA SER A 2 12.74 18.78 2.75
C SER A 2 11.99 17.79 3.63
N ASN A 3 11.21 18.27 4.59
CA ASN A 3 10.31 17.46 5.42
C ASN A 3 9.00 17.11 4.68
N ALA A 4 9.07 16.89 3.37
CA ALA A 4 7.91 16.67 2.52
C ALA A 4 8.08 15.37 1.72
N PRO A 5 6.97 14.67 1.39
CA PRO A 5 7.01 13.49 0.55
C PRO A 5 7.71 13.75 -0.79
N LEU A 6 8.38 12.72 -1.31
CA LEU A 6 8.99 12.83 -2.63
C LEU A 6 7.90 12.76 -3.71
N GLU A 7 7.71 13.89 -4.37
CA GLU A 7 6.76 14.04 -5.48
C GLU A 7 7.09 13.10 -6.65
N VAL A 8 6.10 12.32 -7.10
CA VAL A 8 6.25 11.31 -8.16
C VAL A 8 6.80 11.91 -9.45
N TRP A 9 6.28 13.05 -9.89
CA TRP A 9 6.73 13.73 -11.11
C TRP A 9 8.16 14.29 -11.02
N ARG A 10 8.66 14.57 -9.81
CA ARG A 10 10.06 14.99 -9.60
C ARG A 10 11.02 13.81 -9.68
N TYR A 11 10.58 12.63 -9.24
CA TYR A 11 11.37 11.42 -9.30
C TYR A 11 11.41 10.84 -10.73
N PHE A 12 10.25 10.74 -11.37
CA PHE A 12 10.10 10.27 -12.76
C PHE A 12 10.04 11.47 -13.72
N HIS A 13 11.15 12.20 -13.82
CA HIS A 13 11.26 13.40 -14.65
C HIS A 13 10.82 13.20 -16.13
N GLU A 14 10.94 11.98 -16.65
CA GLU A 14 10.53 11.58 -18.00
C GLU A 14 9.03 11.78 -18.26
N VAL A 15 8.19 11.87 -17.22
CA VAL A 15 6.74 12.07 -17.40
C VAL A 15 6.37 13.52 -17.68
N GLY A 16 7.27 14.48 -17.45
CA GLY A 16 7.07 15.89 -17.82
C GLY A 16 5.82 16.51 -17.21
N ASN A 17 5.57 16.24 -15.92
CA ASN A 17 4.38 16.64 -15.14
C ASN A 17 3.06 15.94 -15.51
N ASP A 18 3.06 15.02 -16.47
CA ASP A 18 1.88 14.23 -16.82
C ASP A 18 1.87 12.90 -16.04
N LEU A 19 1.20 12.90 -14.88
CA LEU A 19 1.10 11.72 -14.02
C LEU A 19 0.32 10.55 -14.66
N THR A 20 -0.40 10.78 -15.77
CA THR A 20 -1.08 9.68 -16.49
C THR A 20 -0.10 8.74 -17.19
N LYS A 21 1.16 9.17 -17.37
CA LYS A 21 2.24 8.35 -17.94
C LYS A 21 2.90 7.41 -16.93
N ILE A 22 2.58 7.53 -15.64
CA ILE A 22 3.11 6.63 -14.62
C ILE A 22 2.56 5.23 -14.87
N THR A 23 3.46 4.27 -15.09
CA THR A 23 3.13 2.86 -15.29
C THR A 23 3.18 2.09 -13.97
N TRP A 24 2.32 1.08 -13.84
CA TRP A 24 2.09 0.38 -12.57
C TRP A 24 2.21 -1.13 -12.74
N PHE A 25 2.88 -1.78 -11.80
CA PHE A 25 2.71 -3.21 -11.54
C PHE A 25 1.68 -3.37 -10.44
N HIS A 26 0.53 -3.97 -10.75
CA HIS A 26 -0.60 -4.08 -9.83
C HIS A 26 -0.60 -5.43 -9.08
N ALA A 27 -1.07 -5.43 -7.84
CA ALA A 27 -1.24 -6.61 -6.99
C ALA A 27 0.03 -7.45 -6.84
N CYS A 28 1.15 -6.80 -6.53
CA CYS A 28 2.48 -7.42 -6.38
C CYS A 28 2.63 -8.20 -5.07
N ASN A 29 1.79 -9.21 -4.89
CA ASN A 29 1.49 -9.81 -3.59
C ASN A 29 2.31 -11.06 -3.23
N THR A 30 3.27 -11.44 -4.08
CA THR A 30 4.12 -12.63 -3.86
C THR A 30 5.57 -12.31 -4.19
N ARG A 31 6.49 -13.13 -3.69
CA ARG A 31 7.92 -12.98 -4.02
C ARG A 31 8.20 -13.08 -5.51
N ALA A 32 7.52 -14.00 -6.19
CA ALA A 32 7.66 -14.17 -7.64
C ALA A 32 7.22 -12.91 -8.40
N LEU A 33 6.08 -12.33 -8.03
CA LEU A 33 5.59 -11.09 -8.63
C LEU A 33 6.52 -9.91 -8.32
N LEU A 34 7.05 -9.81 -7.09
CA LEU A 34 8.02 -8.78 -6.74
C LEU A 34 9.28 -8.85 -7.60
N HIS A 35 9.80 -10.05 -7.85
CA HIS A 35 10.94 -10.23 -8.75
C HIS A 35 10.61 -9.81 -10.20
N GLN A 36 9.41 -10.10 -10.68
CA GLN A 36 8.96 -9.67 -12.02
C GLN A 36 8.83 -8.15 -12.10
N ALA A 37 8.19 -7.52 -11.11
CA ALA A 37 7.99 -6.08 -11.05
C ALA A 37 9.31 -5.31 -10.97
N LEU A 38 10.28 -5.82 -10.22
CA LEU A 38 11.62 -5.22 -10.12
C LEU A 38 12.46 -5.40 -11.39
N ALA A 39 12.16 -6.41 -12.21
CA ALA A 39 12.85 -6.68 -13.46
C ALA A 39 12.21 -5.96 -14.68
N SER A 40 10.98 -5.47 -14.57
CA SER A 40 10.28 -4.78 -15.65
C SER A 40 10.60 -3.27 -15.68
N ASP A 41 10.00 -2.58 -16.64
CA ASP A 41 10.11 -1.13 -16.89
C ASP A 41 9.05 -0.28 -16.17
N VAL A 42 8.12 -0.90 -15.44
CA VAL A 42 7.05 -0.20 -14.67
C VAL A 42 7.60 0.82 -13.68
N MET A 43 6.99 1.99 -13.52
CA MET A 43 7.52 3.02 -12.62
C MET A 43 7.16 2.75 -11.16
N MET A 44 5.93 2.35 -10.89
CA MET A 44 5.40 2.13 -9.54
C MET A 44 5.02 0.66 -9.33
N ILE A 45 5.28 0.15 -8.13
CA ILE A 45 4.86 -1.20 -7.71
C ILE A 45 3.78 -1.03 -6.64
N GLU A 46 2.58 -1.51 -6.93
CA GLU A 46 1.47 -1.56 -5.98
C GLU A 46 1.38 -2.97 -5.38
N ALA A 47 1.21 -3.05 -4.06
CA ALA A 47 1.05 -4.31 -3.36
C ALA A 47 0.02 -4.18 -2.22
N ASP A 48 -0.84 -5.19 -2.13
CA ASP A 48 -1.88 -5.32 -1.12
C ASP A 48 -1.30 -5.93 0.16
N ILE A 49 -1.77 -5.46 1.32
CA ILE A 49 -1.27 -5.89 2.62
C ILE A 49 -2.44 -6.31 3.50
N VAL A 50 -2.33 -7.52 4.06
CA VAL A 50 -3.30 -8.14 4.97
C VAL A 50 -2.65 -8.52 6.29
N ALA A 51 -3.47 -8.67 7.32
CA ALA A 51 -3.07 -9.31 8.56
C ALA A 51 -3.13 -10.82 8.35
N GLY A 52 -2.01 -11.51 8.51
CA GLY A 52 -1.89 -12.92 8.15
C GLY A 52 -0.61 -13.58 8.64
N HIS A 53 -0.21 -14.67 8.01
CA HIS A 53 0.97 -15.44 8.39
C HIS A 53 1.84 -15.77 7.18
N LEU A 54 3.13 -16.01 7.43
CA LEU A 54 4.02 -16.56 6.42
C LEU A 54 3.75 -18.06 6.24
N SER A 55 3.95 -18.53 5.00
CA SER A 55 3.86 -19.94 4.65
C SER A 55 4.81 -20.77 5.52
N GLY A 56 4.28 -21.77 6.21
CA GLY A 56 5.05 -22.63 7.13
C GLY A 56 5.25 -22.08 8.54
N ALA A 57 4.70 -20.90 8.88
CA ALA A 57 4.70 -20.41 10.25
C ALA A 57 3.81 -21.29 11.16
N VAL A 58 4.29 -21.61 12.36
CA VAL A 58 3.56 -22.40 13.35
C VAL A 58 3.11 -21.48 14.49
N GLY A 59 1.91 -20.91 14.35
CA GLY A 59 1.30 -20.05 15.36
C GLY A 59 1.87 -18.63 15.44
N GLY A 60 1.50 -17.91 16.51
CA GLY A 60 1.84 -16.50 16.73
C GLY A 60 0.72 -15.53 16.31
N PRO A 61 0.84 -14.24 16.68
CA PRO A 61 -0.10 -13.22 16.25
C PRO A 61 0.02 -12.95 14.74
N PRO A 62 -1.04 -12.49 14.07
CA PRO A 62 -0.98 -12.08 12.66
C PRO A 62 0.07 -10.98 12.42
N LEU A 63 0.80 -11.12 11.32
CA LEU A 63 1.79 -10.17 10.80
C LEU A 63 1.21 -9.38 9.62
N ALA A 64 1.88 -8.29 9.25
CA ALA A 64 1.66 -7.65 7.97
C ALA A 64 2.33 -8.47 6.85
N VAL A 65 1.52 -9.05 5.98
CA VAL A 65 1.99 -9.86 4.85
C VAL A 65 1.38 -9.40 3.53
N MET A 66 2.10 -9.62 2.44
CA MET A 66 1.65 -9.28 1.10
C MET A 66 0.50 -10.20 0.69
N GLY A 67 -0.62 -9.64 0.26
CA GLY A 67 -1.82 -10.43 -0.03
C GLY A 67 -3.06 -9.58 -0.20
N HIS A 68 -3.98 -10.07 -1.02
CA HIS A 68 -5.32 -9.52 -1.17
C HIS A 68 -6.35 -10.48 -0.55
N PRO A 69 -7.36 -10.00 0.20
CA PRO A 69 -8.43 -10.84 0.72
C PRO A 69 -9.08 -11.71 -0.38
N PRO A 70 -9.47 -12.96 -0.07
CA PRO A 70 -9.52 -13.57 1.26
C PRO A 70 -8.19 -14.19 1.73
N THR A 71 -7.10 -14.02 0.99
CA THR A 71 -5.79 -14.59 1.34
C THR A 71 -5.28 -14.04 2.68
N THR A 72 -4.88 -14.92 3.58
CA THR A 72 -4.26 -14.59 4.88
C THR A 72 -2.94 -15.33 5.11
N VAL A 73 -2.49 -16.11 4.14
CA VAL A 73 -1.19 -16.79 4.16
C VAL A 73 -0.41 -16.32 2.94
N SER A 74 0.81 -15.84 3.16
CA SER A 74 1.66 -15.32 2.09
C SER A 74 3.02 -16.01 2.10
N ASP A 75 3.69 -16.00 0.96
CA ASP A 75 5.11 -16.34 0.91
C ASP A 75 6.00 -15.13 1.24
N LEU A 76 5.44 -13.92 1.39
CA LEU A 76 6.18 -12.67 1.47
C LEU A 76 5.62 -11.74 2.57
N SER A 77 6.44 -11.40 3.56
CA SER A 77 6.07 -10.41 4.58
C SER A 77 6.27 -8.98 4.08
N LEU A 78 5.64 -8.00 4.75
CA LEU A 78 5.90 -6.58 4.47
C LEU A 78 7.39 -6.22 4.61
N GLU A 79 8.03 -6.67 5.69
CA GLU A 79 9.45 -6.41 5.93
C GLU A 79 10.32 -6.99 4.80
N GLN A 80 10.09 -8.24 4.39
CA GLN A 80 10.81 -8.87 3.28
C GLN A 80 10.59 -8.13 1.96
N PHE A 81 9.37 -7.69 1.68
CA PHE A 81 9.06 -6.89 0.50
C PHE A 81 9.85 -5.58 0.50
N LEU A 82 9.81 -4.82 1.60
CA LEU A 82 10.47 -3.53 1.72
C LEU A 82 11.98 -3.64 1.62
N ASP A 83 12.60 -4.61 2.29
CA ASP A 83 14.04 -4.85 2.18
C ASP A 83 14.43 -5.25 0.75
N THR A 84 13.64 -6.09 0.09
CA THR A 84 13.90 -6.49 -1.30
C THR A 84 13.80 -5.29 -2.25
N VAL A 85 12.77 -4.44 -2.09
CA VAL A 85 12.64 -3.19 -2.85
C VAL A 85 13.83 -2.28 -2.59
N LEU A 86 14.23 -2.08 -1.33
CA LEU A 86 15.35 -1.21 -0.98
C LEU A 86 16.65 -1.66 -1.65
N GLN A 87 16.92 -2.97 -1.62
CA GLN A 87 18.14 -3.57 -2.19
C GLN A 87 18.17 -3.57 -3.72
N ARG A 88 17.01 -3.70 -4.37
CA ARG A 88 16.94 -4.00 -5.81
C ARG A 88 16.23 -2.95 -6.66
N ARG A 89 15.64 -1.91 -6.07
CA ARG A 89 14.96 -0.86 -6.83
C ARG A 89 15.94 -0.21 -7.81
N ARG A 90 15.47 -0.03 -9.04
CA ARG A 90 16.16 0.73 -10.09
C ARG A 90 15.17 1.74 -10.65
N GLY A 91 15.11 2.91 -10.03
CA GLY A 91 14.15 3.95 -10.41
C GLY A 91 12.71 3.50 -10.24
N LYS A 92 12.34 2.98 -9.06
CA LYS A 92 10.97 2.50 -8.78
C LYS A 92 10.41 3.20 -7.55
N GLY A 93 9.11 3.48 -7.58
CA GLY A 93 8.34 3.85 -6.40
C GLY A 93 7.41 2.73 -5.97
N ILE A 94 6.79 2.85 -4.79
CA ILE A 94 5.87 1.84 -4.26
C ILE A 94 4.58 2.45 -3.74
N LYS A 95 3.49 1.68 -3.84
CA LYS A 95 2.20 1.94 -3.20
C LYS A 95 1.80 0.75 -2.34
N LEU A 96 1.65 0.98 -1.05
CA LEU A 96 1.32 -0.03 -0.04
C LEU A 96 -0.16 0.07 0.29
N ASP A 97 -0.97 -0.88 -0.17
CA ASP A 97 -2.42 -0.88 -0.02
C ASP A 97 -2.89 -1.73 1.18
N PHE A 98 -3.19 -1.07 2.29
CA PHE A 98 -3.63 -1.72 3.52
C PHE A 98 -5.11 -2.07 3.47
N LYS A 99 -5.41 -3.37 3.50
CA LYS A 99 -6.78 -3.88 3.34
C LYS A 99 -7.61 -3.89 4.63
N THR A 100 -6.97 -3.77 5.78
CA THR A 100 -7.64 -3.75 7.09
C THR A 100 -6.88 -2.90 8.11
N THR A 101 -7.60 -2.41 9.13
CA THR A 101 -6.98 -1.73 10.28
C THR A 101 -5.95 -2.63 10.97
N ALA A 102 -6.20 -3.94 11.04
CA ALA A 102 -5.26 -4.90 11.64
C ALA A 102 -3.94 -4.97 10.86
N ALA A 103 -4.01 -5.01 9.52
CA ALA A 103 -2.83 -5.00 8.66
C ALA A 103 -2.01 -3.72 8.83
N PHE A 104 -2.68 -2.56 8.87
CA PHE A 104 -2.02 -1.27 9.07
C PHE A 104 -1.35 -1.18 10.45
N ARG A 105 -2.03 -1.62 11.52
CA ARG A 105 -1.46 -1.68 12.88
C ARG A 105 -0.20 -2.56 12.95
N ALA A 106 -0.25 -3.73 12.33
CA ALA A 106 0.88 -4.66 12.29
C ALA A 106 2.09 -4.11 11.50
N SER A 107 1.89 -3.06 10.70
CA SER A 107 2.90 -2.49 9.80
C SER A 107 3.62 -1.28 10.37
N GLU A 108 3.11 -0.67 11.45
CA GLU A 108 3.55 0.67 11.86
C GLU A 108 5.04 0.78 12.14
N ASN A 109 5.56 -0.08 13.01
CA ASN A 109 6.96 -0.03 13.39
C ASN A 109 7.88 -0.38 12.20
N ILE A 110 7.41 -1.29 11.32
CA ILE A 110 8.14 -1.68 10.10
C ILE A 110 8.25 -0.47 9.17
N LEU A 111 7.14 0.23 8.91
CA LEU A 111 7.12 1.40 8.03
C LEU A 111 7.88 2.59 8.63
N GLU A 112 7.72 2.85 9.92
CA GLU A 112 8.41 3.96 10.60
C GLU A 112 9.93 3.79 10.50
N GLN A 113 10.43 2.58 10.78
CA GLN A 113 11.85 2.27 10.64
C GLN A 113 12.33 2.29 9.19
N PHE A 114 11.52 1.76 8.26
CA PHE A 114 11.84 1.77 6.84
C PHE A 114 11.96 3.20 6.30
N LEU A 115 10.95 4.04 6.54
CA LEU A 115 10.91 5.44 6.06
C LEU A 115 11.99 6.33 6.71
N ALA A 116 12.51 5.95 7.87
CA ALA A 116 13.64 6.64 8.51
C ALA A 116 15.00 6.35 7.85
N ARG A 117 15.10 5.34 6.99
CA ARG A 117 16.35 5.00 6.29
C ARG A 117 16.64 6.03 5.20
N ALA A 118 17.86 6.57 5.17
CA ALA A 118 18.27 7.57 4.18
C ALA A 118 18.24 7.02 2.74
N GLU A 119 18.35 5.70 2.59
CA GLU A 119 18.23 4.97 1.34
C GLU A 119 16.80 5.00 0.80
N VAL A 120 15.78 5.32 1.60
CA VAL A 120 14.41 5.53 1.12
C VAL A 120 14.29 6.94 0.54
N ASN A 121 14.84 7.10 -0.65
CA ASN A 121 14.87 8.35 -1.42
C ASN A 121 14.03 8.27 -2.70
N PHE A 122 12.91 7.55 -2.64
CA PHE A 122 11.99 7.28 -3.74
C PHE A 122 10.53 7.43 -3.29
N PRO A 123 9.55 7.55 -4.20
CA PRO A 123 8.17 7.74 -3.82
C PRO A 123 7.61 6.51 -3.08
N VAL A 124 7.06 6.73 -1.89
CA VAL A 124 6.34 5.73 -1.11
C VAL A 124 4.93 6.25 -0.84
N TRP A 125 3.94 5.51 -1.31
CA TRP A 125 2.53 5.82 -1.10
C TRP A 125 1.96 4.86 -0.06
N VAL A 126 1.29 5.41 0.95
CA VAL A 126 0.55 4.65 1.96
C VAL A 126 -0.93 4.78 1.63
N ASN A 127 -1.54 3.67 1.19
CA ASN A 127 -2.91 3.61 0.71
C ASN A 127 -3.82 2.84 1.66
N ALA A 128 -5.04 3.33 1.82
CA ALA A 128 -6.10 2.56 2.46
C ALA A 128 -7.47 3.07 2.01
N ASP A 129 -8.41 2.14 1.88
CA ASP A 129 -9.83 2.47 1.79
C ASP A 129 -10.38 2.77 3.18
N ILE A 130 -10.51 4.06 3.49
CA ILE A 130 -11.00 4.57 4.77
C ILE A 130 -12.45 5.06 4.70
N LEU A 131 -12.94 5.37 3.50
CA LEU A 131 -14.32 5.80 3.28
C LEU A 131 -15.19 4.62 2.84
N ARG A 132 -16.47 4.64 3.23
CA ARG A 132 -17.45 3.66 2.73
C ARG A 132 -17.98 4.17 1.40
N GLY A 133 -17.75 3.43 0.33
CA GLY A 133 -18.27 3.70 -1.00
C GLY A 133 -19.53 2.89 -1.33
N PRO A 134 -20.00 3.01 -2.59
CA PRO A 134 -21.21 2.34 -3.05
C PRO A 134 -21.15 0.80 -2.92
N GLY A 135 -22.30 0.20 -2.63
CA GLY A 135 -22.48 -1.26 -2.57
C GLY A 135 -21.89 -1.93 -1.31
N ILE A 136 -21.21 -1.19 -0.45
CA ILE A 136 -20.71 -1.68 0.83
C ILE A 136 -21.90 -1.91 1.78
N GLY A 137 -22.17 -3.17 2.09
CA GLY A 137 -23.20 -3.54 3.06
C GLY A 137 -22.85 -3.13 4.50
N PRO A 138 -23.84 -3.13 5.41
CA PRO A 138 -23.59 -2.99 6.84
C PRO A 138 -22.63 -4.09 7.32
N GLY A 139 -21.66 -3.73 8.16
CA GLY A 139 -20.71 -4.68 8.76
C GLY A 139 -19.44 -4.99 7.96
N LYS A 140 -19.33 -4.60 6.68
CA LYS A 140 -18.04 -4.66 5.98
C LYS A 140 -17.09 -3.63 6.61
N GLU A 141 -15.95 -4.09 7.12
CA GLU A 141 -14.96 -3.20 7.71
C GLU A 141 -14.23 -2.39 6.63
N VAL A 142 -13.96 -1.13 6.95
CA VAL A 142 -13.02 -0.26 6.25
C VAL A 142 -11.87 0.05 7.21
N VAL A 143 -10.74 0.55 6.70
CA VAL A 143 -9.65 0.96 7.57
C VAL A 143 -10.10 2.16 8.42
N ASP A 144 -9.81 2.14 9.72
CA ASP A 144 -10.20 3.22 10.63
C ASP A 144 -9.61 4.56 10.16
N PRO A 145 -10.45 5.55 9.76
CA PRO A 145 -9.98 6.78 9.12
C PRO A 145 -9.11 7.63 10.05
N HIS A 146 -9.54 7.78 11.30
CA HIS A 146 -8.84 8.60 12.28
C HIS A 146 -7.49 8.00 12.63
N TYR A 147 -7.46 6.68 12.81
CA TYR A 147 -6.24 5.94 13.08
C TYR A 147 -5.26 6.02 11.93
N PHE A 148 -5.73 5.77 10.71
CA PHE A 148 -4.92 5.81 9.50
C PHE A 148 -4.30 7.19 9.28
N LEU A 149 -5.13 8.23 9.24
CA LEU A 149 -4.67 9.60 8.96
C LEU A 149 -3.74 10.10 10.07
N ARG A 150 -4.10 9.91 11.35
CA ARG A 150 -3.25 10.32 12.48
C ARG A 150 -1.88 9.66 12.41
N THR A 151 -1.84 8.36 12.15
CA THR A 151 -0.58 7.61 12.08
C THR A 151 0.27 8.06 10.90
N CYS A 152 -0.33 8.26 9.72
CA CYS A 152 0.40 8.76 8.56
C CYS A 152 1.05 10.12 8.83
N VAL A 153 0.32 11.08 9.40
CA VAL A 153 0.85 12.42 9.63
C VAL A 153 1.87 12.48 10.77
N THR A 154 1.78 11.59 11.77
CA THR A 154 2.72 11.60 12.91
C THR A 154 3.96 10.75 12.69
N LYS A 155 3.84 9.61 12.00
CA LYS A 155 4.92 8.62 11.85
C LYS A 155 5.51 8.55 10.44
N PHE A 156 4.74 8.88 9.41
CA PHE A 156 5.14 8.68 8.00
C PHE A 156 5.22 10.00 7.22
N PRO A 157 5.91 11.05 7.72
CA PRO A 157 5.88 12.39 7.12
C PRO A 157 6.46 12.47 5.70
N LEU A 158 7.22 11.45 5.28
CA LEU A 158 7.84 11.35 3.95
C LEU A 158 7.04 10.51 2.96
N ALA A 159 5.93 9.90 3.39
CA ALA A 159 5.06 9.12 2.53
C ALA A 159 3.89 9.95 2.00
N THR A 160 3.48 9.70 0.76
CA THR A 160 2.25 10.25 0.20
C THR A 160 1.05 9.48 0.74
N ILE A 161 0.07 10.18 1.31
CA ILE A 161 -1.19 9.58 1.77
C ILE A 161 -2.12 9.39 0.57
N SER A 162 -2.59 8.17 0.36
CA SER A 162 -3.53 7.78 -0.71
C SER A 162 -4.80 7.19 -0.09
N ALA A 163 -5.74 8.04 0.33
CA ALA A 163 -7.00 7.60 0.92
C ALA A 163 -8.05 7.27 -0.16
N GLY A 164 -8.79 6.19 0.03
CA GLY A 164 -9.79 5.69 -0.92
C GLY A 164 -11.14 5.34 -0.30
N TRP A 165 -12.05 4.90 -1.17
CA TRP A 165 -13.36 4.37 -0.82
C TRP A 165 -13.37 2.86 -1.02
N ALA A 166 -13.76 2.12 0.01
CA ALA A 166 -14.08 0.71 -0.15
C ALA A 166 -15.35 0.60 -0.99
N VAL A 167 -15.34 -0.26 -2.00
CA VAL A 167 -16.52 -0.56 -2.83
C VAL A 167 -16.80 -2.06 -2.83
N ASN A 168 -18.05 -2.43 -3.07
CA ASN A 168 -18.38 -3.83 -3.37
C ASN A 168 -18.64 -3.98 -4.88
N PRO A 169 -17.63 -4.37 -5.67
CA PRO A 169 -17.77 -4.50 -7.11
C PRO A 169 -18.76 -5.60 -7.52
N ASN A 170 -19.08 -6.53 -6.62
CA ASN A 170 -20.02 -7.62 -6.85
C ASN A 170 -21.46 -7.26 -6.44
N SER A 171 -21.73 -5.99 -6.14
CA SER A 171 -23.09 -5.50 -5.92
C SER A 171 -23.93 -5.73 -7.17
N SER A 172 -25.13 -6.29 -7.00
CA SER A 172 -26.11 -6.42 -8.09
C SER A 172 -26.75 -5.08 -8.48
N GLN A 173 -26.40 -3.99 -7.82
CA GLN A 173 -26.89 -2.64 -8.08
C GLN A 173 -25.84 -1.80 -8.81
N THR A 174 -26.29 -0.92 -9.71
CA THR A 174 -25.43 0.12 -10.30
C THR A 174 -24.78 0.95 -9.20
N LEU A 175 -23.46 0.99 -9.19
CA LEU A 175 -22.68 1.74 -8.21
C LEU A 175 -22.52 3.19 -8.67
N SER A 176 -22.89 4.14 -7.81
CA SER A 176 -22.67 5.57 -8.06
C SER A 176 -22.28 6.28 -6.78
N TYR A 177 -21.23 7.10 -6.85
CA TYR A 177 -20.85 7.99 -5.76
C TYR A 177 -21.85 9.15 -5.61
N SER A 178 -21.99 9.62 -4.37
CA SER A 178 -22.86 10.73 -3.99
C SER A 178 -22.29 11.40 -2.73
N SER A 179 -22.86 12.54 -2.32
CA SER A 179 -22.48 13.24 -1.09
C SER A 179 -22.67 12.39 0.18
N ALA A 180 -23.43 11.30 0.13
CA ALA A 180 -23.58 10.39 1.27
C ALA A 180 -22.32 9.57 1.56
N HIS A 181 -21.32 9.59 0.67
CA HIS A 181 -20.08 8.82 0.81
C HIS A 181 -18.89 9.69 1.27
N ILE A 182 -19.11 10.95 1.67
CA ILE A 182 -18.06 11.91 2.04
C ILE A 182 -18.40 12.55 3.38
#